data_AF-A0A1M6LUE1-F1
#
_entry.id   AF-A0A1M6LUE1-F1
#
_cell.length_a   1.000
_cell.length_b   1.000
_cell.length_c   1.000
_cell.angle_alpha   90.00
_cell.angle_beta   90.00
_cell.angle_gamma   90.00
#
_symmetry.space_group_name_H-M   'P 1'
#
loop_
_entity.id
_entity.type
_entity.pdbx_description
1 polymer ?
#
loop_
_entity_poly.entity_id
_entity_poly.type
_entity_poly.pdbx_seq_one_letter_code
_entity_poly.pdbx_strand_id
1 'polypeptide(L)' 'MGKQTAPLKAKSCYEHLGGTLGGRFFNRLIELGWFEQDKEHPREYFITQLGLEELIRLGVDPFERSK' A
#
# COMPACT_ATOMS: atom_id res chain seq x y z
N MET A 1 24.60 11.71 -0.97
CA MET A 1 23.99 10.68 -0.10
C MET A 1 23.69 9.43 -0.92
N GLY A 2 24.50 8.38 -0.79
CA GLY A 2 24.24 7.11 -1.47
C GLY A 2 22.98 6.45 -0.89
N LYS A 3 21.98 6.16 -1.72
CA LYS A 3 20.83 5.36 -1.28
C LYS A 3 21.34 3.96 -0.95
N GLN A 4 21.12 3.51 0.29
CA GLN A 4 21.44 2.14 0.70
C GLN A 4 20.73 1.14 -0.24
N THR A 5 21.49 0.14 -0.71
CA THR A 5 21.05 -0.84 -1.72
C THR A 5 20.55 -2.16 -1.13
N ALA A 6 20.64 -2.34 0.18
CA ALA A 6 20.14 -3.54 0.86
C ALA A 6 18.60 -3.46 1.02
N PRO A 7 17.87 -4.55 0.71
CA PRO A 7 16.42 -4.60 0.90
C PRO A 7 16.05 -4.43 2.38
N LEU A 8 15.00 -3.66 2.65
CA LEU A 8 14.50 -3.46 4.01
C LEU A 8 13.93 -4.76 4.58
N LYS A 9 14.12 -4.99 5.88
CA LYS A 9 13.50 -6.11 6.58
C LYS A 9 11.99 -5.89 6.67
N ALA A 10 11.22 -6.86 6.21
CA ALA A 10 9.79 -6.98 6.48
C ALA A 10 9.58 -7.76 7.80
N LYS A 11 8.55 -7.40 8.57
CA LYS A 11 8.03 -8.28 9.63
C LYS A 11 6.55 -8.52 9.33
N SER A 12 6.15 -9.79 9.26
CA SER A 12 4.75 -10.18 9.23
C SER A 12 4.19 -10.09 10.64
N CYS A 13 3.30 -9.14 10.89
CA CYS A 13 2.50 -9.14 12.12
C CYS A 13 1.11 -9.62 11.73
N TYR A 14 0.79 -10.90 11.98
CA TYR A 14 -0.56 -11.44 11.78
C TYR A 14 -1.14 -11.13 10.38
N GLU A 15 -0.41 -11.53 9.33
CA GLU A 15 -0.77 -11.30 7.91
C GLU A 15 -0.61 -9.85 7.40
N HIS A 16 -0.14 -8.92 8.23
CA HIS A 16 0.08 -7.53 7.83
C HIS A 16 1.55 -7.22 7.56
N LEU A 17 1.79 -6.44 6.48
CA LEU A 17 3.09 -5.87 6.16
C LEU A 17 3.33 -4.58 6.97
N GLY A 18 4.05 -4.68 8.07
CA GLY A 18 4.38 -3.55 8.95
C GLY A 18 5.77 -2.95 8.75
N GLY A 19 6.09 -1.93 9.56
CA GLY A 19 7.42 -1.31 9.65
C GLY A 19 7.79 -0.40 8.47
N THR A 20 9.08 -0.06 8.36
CA THR A 20 9.58 0.89 7.36
C THR A 20 9.29 0.45 5.92
N LEU A 21 9.29 -0.86 5.66
CA LEU A 21 8.96 -1.38 4.33
C LEU A 21 7.48 -1.17 4.00
N GLY A 22 6.56 -1.52 4.91
CA GLY A 22 5.12 -1.32 4.72
C GLY A 22 4.78 0.16 4.48
N GLY A 23 5.36 1.07 5.26
CA GLY A 23 5.17 2.51 5.06
C GLY A 23 5.68 3.02 3.71
N ARG A 24 6.85 2.55 3.25
CA ARG A 24 7.38 2.92 1.92
C ARG A 24 6.57 2.34 0.78
N PHE A 25 6.08 1.12 0.95
CA PHE A 25 5.20 0.49 -0.03
C PHE A 25 3.90 1.29 -0.14
N PHE A 26 3.26 1.60 0.98
CA PHE A 26 2.03 2.41 1.01
C PHE A 26 2.21 3.79 0.35
N ASN A 27 3.27 4.53 0.70
CA ASN A 27 3.57 5.81 0.05
C ASN A 27 3.74 5.66 -1.47
N ARG A 28 4.36 4.57 -1.93
CA ARG A 28 4.50 4.31 -3.35
C ARG A 28 3.15 4.06 -4.03
N LEU A 29 2.22 3.37 -3.38
CA LEU A 29 0.88 3.16 -3.93
C LEU A 29 0.11 4.49 -4.05
N ILE A 30 0.28 5.42 -3.10
CA ILE A 30 -0.27 6.78 -3.20
C ILE A 30 0.38 7.54 -4.37
N GLU A 31 1.71 7.52 -4.50
CA GLU A 31 2.42 8.17 -5.62
C GLU A 31 2.01 7.62 -6.99
N LEU A 32 1.67 6.34 -7.07
CA LEU A 32 1.15 5.69 -8.28
C LEU A 32 -0.32 6.02 -8.55
N GLY A 33 -0.99 6.74 -7.65
CA GLY A 33 -2.40 7.10 -7.74
C GLY A 33 -3.34 5.93 -7.48
N TRP A 34 -2.88 4.86 -6.83
CA TRP A 34 -3.73 3.71 -6.51
C TRP A 34 -4.66 4.00 -5.32
N PHE A 35 -4.19 4.84 -4.39
CA PHE A 35 -4.96 5.35 -3.28
C PHE A 35 -4.92 6.87 -3.26
N GLU A 36 -6.03 7.47 -2.85
CA GLU A 36 -6.15 8.90 -2.61
C GLU A 36 -6.59 9.14 -1.16
N GLN A 37 -6.05 10.19 -0.56
CA GLN A 37 -6.31 10.57 0.82
C GLN A 37 -7.62 11.35 0.90
N ASP A 38 -8.45 11.02 1.88
CA ASP A 38 -9.66 11.79 2.14
C ASP A 38 -9.32 13.21 2.63
N LYS A 39 -10.01 14.21 2.07
CA LYS A 39 -9.75 15.63 2.35
C LYS A 39 -10.27 16.07 3.71
N GLU A 40 -11.35 15.45 4.17
CA GLU A 40 -11.99 15.72 5.45
C GLU A 40 -11.40 14.83 6.56
N HIS A 41 -10.94 13.63 6.19
CA HIS A 41 -10.40 12.62 7.11
C HIS A 41 -8.98 12.21 6.69
N PRO A 42 -7.92 12.94 7.06
CA PRO A 42 -6.54 12.68 6.59
C PRO A 42 -5.95 11.31 6.98
N ARG A 43 -6.64 10.53 7.80
CA ARG A 43 -6.23 9.16 8.15
C ARG A 43 -6.93 8.09 7.32
N GLU A 44 -7.87 8.49 6.48
CA GLU A 44 -8.64 7.63 5.61
C GLU A 44 -8.15 7.78 4.18
N TYR A 45 -8.15 6.65 3.49
CA TYR A 45 -7.71 6.54 2.10
C TYR A 45 -8.72 5.68 1.37
N PHE A 46 -9.03 6.05 0.14
CA PHE A 46 -9.91 5.30 -0.74
C PHE A 46 -9.11 4.80 -1.94
N ILE A 47 -9.50 3.63 -2.42
CA ILE A 47 -8.96 3.06 -3.65
C ILE A 47 -9.52 3.85 -4.84
N THR A 48 -8.65 4.25 -5.75
CA THR A 48 -9.06 4.91 -6.99
C THR A 48 -9.47 3.85 -8.03
N GLN A 49 -10.09 4.27 -9.14
CA GLN A 49 -10.37 3.35 -10.25
C GLN A 49 -9.09 2.70 -10.80
N LEU A 50 -8.00 3.48 -10.93
CA LEU A 50 -6.70 2.97 -11.35
C LEU A 50 -6.13 1.96 -10.35
N GLY A 51 -6.24 2.27 -9.05
CA GLY A 51 -5.76 1.37 -8.00
C GLY A 51 -6.49 0.03 -7.99
N LEU A 52 -7.80 0.04 -8.27
CA LEU A 52 -8.61 -1.16 -8.36
C LEU A 52 -8.16 -2.06 -9.51
N GLU A 53 -8.00 -1.51 -10.70
CA GLU A 53 -7.53 -2.25 -11.89
C GLU A 53 -6.14 -2.85 -11.67
N GLU A 54 -5.22 -2.06 -11.12
CA GLU A 54 -3.84 -2.50 -10.93
C GLU A 54 -3.67 -3.47 -9.75
N LEU A 55 -4.48 -3.37 -8.69
CA LEU A 55 -4.50 -4.37 -7.63
C LEU A 55 -5.00 -5.72 -8.13
N ILE A 56 -6.08 -5.74 -8.91
CA ILE A 56 -6.57 -6.97 -9.57
C ILE A 56 -5.49 -7.53 -10.49
N ARG A 57 -4.80 -6.69 -11.26
CA ARG A 57 -3.69 -7.10 -12.12
C ARG A 57 -2.51 -7.67 -11.33
N LEU A 58 -2.24 -7.15 -10.14
CA LEU A 58 -1.24 -7.68 -9.21
C LEU A 58 -1.68 -9.02 -8.57
N GLY A 59 -2.95 -9.41 -8.71
CA GLY A 59 -3.54 -10.60 -8.10
C GLY A 59 -4.04 -10.38 -6.68
N VAL A 60 -4.25 -9.13 -6.27
CA VAL A 60 -4.83 -8.76 -4.99
C VAL A 60 -6.30 -8.40 -5.21
N ASP A 61 -7.21 -9.17 -4.62
CA ASP A 61 -8.66 -8.88 -4.69
C ASP A 61 -9.03 -7.82 -3.62
N PRO A 62 -9.42 -6.59 -4.03
CA PRO A 62 -9.80 -5.54 -3.08
C PRO A 62 -11.16 -5.76 -2.42
N PHE A 63 -11.95 -6.75 -2.85
CA PHE A 63 -13.26 -7.08 -2.31
C PHE A 63 -13.26 -8.32 -1.42
N GLU A 64 -12.17 -9.07 -1.40
CA GLU A 64 -12.02 -10.22 -0.51
C GLU A 64 -11.99 -9.75 0.94
N ARG A 65 -12.94 -10.23 1.75
CA ARG A 65 -12.93 -10.04 3.20
C ARG A 65 -12.41 -11.33 3.82
N SER A 66 -11.27 -11.25 4.52
CA SER A 66 -10.83 -12.34 5.41
C SER A 66 -11.97 -12.68 6.37
N LYS A 67 -12.40 -13.95 6.37
CA LYS A 67 -13.42 -14.49 7.28
C LYS A 67 -12.90 -14.58 8.71
#